data_AF-A0AAP0RVF0-F1
#
_entry.id   AF-A0AAP0RVF0-F1
#
_cell.length_a   1.000
_cell.length_b   1.000
_cell.length_c   1.000
_cell.angle_alpha   90.00
_cell.angle_beta   90.00
_cell.angle_gamma   90.00
#
_symmetry.space_group_name_H-M   'P 1'
#
loop_
_entity.id
_entity.type
_entity.pdbx_description
1 polymer ?
#
loop_
_entity_poly.entity_id
_entity_poly.type
_entity_poly.pdbx_seq_one_letter_code
_entity_poly.pdbx_strand_id
1 'polypeptide(L)'
;MCRTPEEFSAGHAPGAINIPYMYRAGSGMTKNPKFLEEVSSHFGKDDEIIVGCQSGKRSLMAATDLLSAGFSGITDIAGGYAAWTQIGLPTEL
;
A
#
# COMPACT_ATOMS: atom_id res chain seq x y z
N MET A 1 -1.30 -2.92 -2.27
CA MET A 1 -1.57 -1.46 -2.23
C MET A 1 -2.08 -1.02 -0.87
N CYS A 2 -1.48 0.01 -0.29
CA CYS A 2 -1.77 0.46 1.08
C CYS A 2 -2.68 1.71 1.17
N ARG A 3 -3.61 1.84 0.22
CA ARG A 3 -4.64 2.89 0.13
C ARG A 3 -5.87 2.53 0.98
N THR A 4 -6.78 3.48 1.19
CA THR A 4 -8.04 3.16 1.87
C THR A 4 -8.89 2.20 1.03
N PRO A 5 -9.82 1.44 1.64
CA PRO A 5 -10.69 0.54 0.88
C PRO A 5 -11.50 1.24 -0.21
N GLU A 6 -11.94 2.48 0.02
CA GLU A 6 -12.68 3.28 -0.95
C GLU A 6 -11.79 3.68 -2.14
N GLU A 7 -10.53 4.07 -1.89
CA GLU A 7 -9.58 4.38 -2.96
C GLU A 7 -9.23 3.13 -3.78
N PHE A 8 -9.13 1.97 -3.13
CA PHE A 8 -8.77 0.70 -3.78
C PHE A 8 -9.90 0.17 -4.67
N SER A 9 -11.14 0.18 -4.18
CA SER A 9 -12.34 -0.21 -4.94
C SER A 9 -12.69 0.74 -6.09
N ALA A 10 -12.20 1.98 -6.06
CA ALA A 10 -12.29 2.90 -7.18
C ALA A 10 -11.29 2.60 -8.32
N GLY A 11 -10.42 1.60 -8.13
CA GLY A 11 -9.47 1.12 -9.12
C GLY A 11 -8.08 0.91 -8.53
N HIS A 12 -7.39 -0.15 -8.92
CA HIS A 12 -6.09 -0.57 -8.38
C HIS A 12 -5.26 -1.32 -9.43
N ALA A 13 -3.98 -1.60 -9.15
CA ALA A 13 -3.15 -2.39 -10.05
C ALA A 13 -3.61 -3.86 -10.05
N PRO A 14 -3.57 -4.57 -11.21
CA PRO A 14 -4.04 -5.93 -11.29
C PRO A 14 -3.41 -6.88 -10.27
N GLY A 15 -4.23 -7.71 -9.63
CA GLY A 15 -3.79 -8.68 -8.62
C GLY A 15 -3.25 -8.06 -7.32
N ALA A 16 -3.39 -6.73 -7.13
CA ALA A 16 -2.95 -6.09 -5.90
C ALA A 16 -3.80 -6.52 -4.70
N ILE A 17 -3.16 -6.77 -3.56
CA ILE A 17 -3.86 -6.98 -2.28
C ILE A 17 -4.02 -5.62 -1.57
N ASN A 18 -5.21 -5.31 -1.06
CA ASN A 18 -5.42 -4.09 -0.28
C ASN A 18 -5.18 -4.33 1.22
N ILE A 19 -4.14 -3.70 1.76
CA ILE A 19 -3.86 -3.65 3.20
C ILE A 19 -3.69 -2.18 3.59
N PRO A 20 -4.75 -1.49 4.03
CA PRO A 20 -4.71 -0.05 4.26
C PRO A 20 -3.65 0.33 5.31
N TYR A 21 -2.77 1.26 4.97
CA TYR A 21 -1.83 1.84 5.95
C TYR A 21 -2.54 2.85 6.88
N MET A 22 -3.57 3.49 6.35
CA MET A 22 -4.41 4.44 7.07
C MET A 22 -5.87 4.27 6.66
N TYR A 23 -6.78 4.56 7.59
CA TYR A 23 -8.22 4.62 7.39
C TYR A 23 -8.71 6.06 7.40
N ARG A 24 -9.82 6.35 6.72
CA ARG A 24 -10.52 7.63 6.86
C ARG A 24 -11.15 7.72 8.25
N ALA A 25 -10.95 8.83 8.94
CA ALA A 25 -11.53 9.08 10.26
C ALA A 25 -11.94 10.56 10.36
N GLY A 26 -13.25 10.81 10.30
CA GLY A 26 -13.79 12.18 10.24
C GLY A 26 -13.25 12.96 9.04
N SER A 27 -12.67 14.14 9.29
CA SER A 27 -12.02 14.97 8.28
C SER A 27 -10.57 14.56 7.96
N GLY A 28 -10.02 13.57 8.66
CA GLY A 28 -8.62 13.17 8.56
C GLY A 28 -8.41 11.69 8.25
N MET A 29 -7.19 11.23 8.54
CA MET A 29 -6.81 9.83 8.43
C MET A 29 -6.19 9.36 9.75
N THR A 30 -6.41 8.09 10.09
CA THR A 30 -5.84 7.42 11.26
C THR A 30 -5.02 6.22 10.80
N LYS A 31 -3.85 6.00 11.40
CA LYS A 31 -2.98 4.85 11.10
C LYS A 31 -3.69 3.55 11.40
N ASN A 32 -3.54 2.55 10.53
CA ASN A 32 -3.99 1.19 10.82
C ASN A 32 -3.05 0.56 11.88
N PRO A 33 -3.51 0.29 13.11
CA PRO A 33 -2.67 -0.31 14.14
C PRO A 33 -2.29 -1.76 13.84
N LYS A 34 -3.04 -2.43 12.94
CA LYS A 34 -2.85 -3.83 12.56
C LYS A 34 -2.09 -4.01 11.25
N PHE A 35 -1.58 -2.94 10.65
CA PHE A 35 -0.94 -2.98 9.34
C PHE A 35 0.13 -4.09 9.22
N LEU A 36 1.04 -4.20 10.18
CA LEU A 36 2.10 -5.21 10.14
C LEU A 36 1.58 -6.64 10.34
N GLU A 37 0.54 -6.82 11.15
CA GLU A 37 -0.13 -8.12 11.37
C GLU A 37 -0.79 -8.58 10.07
N GLU A 38 -1.57 -7.70 9.43
CA GLU A 38 -2.24 -7.97 8.16
C GLU A 38 -1.23 -8.25 7.03
N VAL A 39 -0.14 -7.51 6.94
CA VAL A 39 0.90 -7.83 5.93
C VAL A 39 1.51 -9.20 6.20
N SER A 40 1.81 -9.52 7.46
CA SER A 40 2.43 -10.81 7.83
C SER A 40 1.50 -12.01 7.64
N SER A 41 0.17 -11.81 7.56
CA SER A 41 -0.77 -12.88 7.24
C SER A 41 -0.82 -13.24 5.75
N HIS A 42 -0.29 -12.37 4.89
CA HIS A 42 -0.27 -12.55 3.44
C HIS A 42 1.13 -12.78 2.86
N PHE A 43 2.17 -12.25 3.51
CA PHE A 43 3.53 -12.26 3.00
C PHE A 43 4.54 -12.69 4.06
N GLY A 44 5.54 -13.48 3.65
CA GLY A 44 6.72 -13.79 4.41
C GLY A 44 7.69 -12.60 4.50
N LYS A 45 8.65 -12.68 5.44
CA LYS A 45 9.65 -11.62 5.66
C LYS A 45 10.61 -11.45 4.48
N ASP A 46 10.85 -12.52 3.73
CA ASP A 46 11.78 -12.55 2.59
C ASP A 46 11.07 -12.43 1.24
N ASP A 47 9.75 -12.26 1.23
CA ASP A 47 8.99 -12.07 -0.01
C ASP A 47 9.32 -10.71 -0.64
N GLU A 48 9.30 -10.66 -1.96
CA GLU A 48 9.34 -9.40 -2.70
C GLU A 48 7.96 -8.72 -2.64
N ILE A 49 7.89 -7.60 -1.93
CA ILE A 49 6.66 -6.84 -1.72
C ILE A 49 6.80 -5.48 -2.38
N ILE A 50 5.94 -5.24 -3.37
CA ILE A 50 5.78 -3.92 -3.99
C ILE A 50 4.65 -3.17 -3.27
N VAL A 51 5.00 -2.06 -2.63
CA VAL A 51 4.08 -1.22 -1.85
C VAL A 51 3.79 0.05 -2.63
N GLY A 52 2.52 0.47 -2.64
CA GLY A 52 2.09 1.69 -3.31
C GLY A 52 0.82 2.25 -2.68
N CYS A 53 0.78 3.58 -2.57
CA CYS A 53 -0.40 4.34 -2.13
C CYS A 53 -0.93 5.24 -3.26
N GLN A 54 -1.64 6.33 -2.94
CA GLN A 54 -2.15 7.25 -3.96
C GLN A 54 -1.04 8.06 -4.64
N SER A 55 -0.08 8.58 -3.87
CA SER A 55 0.93 9.55 -4.34
C SER A 55 2.35 9.33 -3.81
N GLY A 56 2.62 8.17 -3.18
CA GLY A 56 3.91 7.79 -2.61
C GLY A 56 4.10 8.07 -1.12
N LYS A 57 3.45 9.09 -0.54
CA LYS A 57 3.71 9.48 0.87
C LYS A 57 3.40 8.38 1.90
N ARG A 58 2.21 7.76 1.81
CA ARG A 58 1.79 6.70 2.74
C ARG A 58 2.57 5.40 2.52
N SER A 59 2.96 5.11 1.28
CA SER A 59 3.68 3.89 0.95
C SER A 59 5.15 3.96 1.34
N LEU A 60 5.77 5.14 1.32
CA LEU A 60 7.08 5.37 1.92
C LEU A 60 7.10 5.08 3.44
N MET A 61 6.07 5.56 4.17
CA MET A 61 5.92 5.29 5.59
C MET A 61 5.67 3.80 5.84
N ALA A 62 4.79 3.18 5.06
CA ALA A 62 4.52 1.75 5.13
C ALA A 62 5.79 0.91 4.87
N ALA A 63 6.57 1.27 3.85
CA ALA A 63 7.83 0.60 3.53
C ALA A 63 8.84 0.73 4.67
N THR A 64 8.94 1.90 5.29
CA THR A 64 9.82 2.12 6.45
C THR A 64 9.42 1.23 7.64
N ASP A 65 8.12 1.14 7.93
CA ASP A 65 7.61 0.28 9.00
C ASP A 65 7.85 -1.21 8.70
N LEU A 66 7.70 -1.64 7.44
CA LEU A 66 7.96 -3.02 7.02
C LEU A 66 9.43 -3.39 7.13
N LEU A 67 10.33 -2.54 6.63
CA LEU A 67 11.78 -2.72 6.79
C LEU A 67 12.17 -2.78 8.27
N SER A 68 11.61 -1.89 9.10
CA SER A 68 11.86 -1.88 10.55
C SER A 68 11.32 -3.13 11.24
N ALA A 69 10.26 -3.73 10.70
CA ALA A 69 9.70 -5.00 11.17
C ALA A 69 10.43 -6.23 10.60
N GLY A 70 11.53 -6.05 9.88
CA GLY A 70 12.39 -7.13 9.36
C GLY A 70 11.95 -7.73 8.04
N PHE A 71 11.06 -7.08 7.28
CA PHE A 71 10.86 -7.45 5.88
C PHE A 71 12.05 -6.98 5.04
N SER A 72 12.58 -7.82 4.16
CA SER A 72 13.80 -7.54 3.40
C SER A 72 13.54 -7.15 1.95
N GLY A 73 12.47 -7.65 1.33
CA GLY A 73 12.15 -7.45 -0.10
C GLY A 73 11.23 -6.27 -0.42
N ILE A 74 11.34 -5.12 0.26
CA ILE A 74 10.38 -4.02 0.10
C ILE A 74 10.78 -3.05 -1.03
N THR A 75 9.87 -2.82 -1.98
CA THR A 75 9.98 -1.79 -3.03
C THR A 75 8.80 -0.83 -2.97
N ASP A 76 9.05 0.48 -2.90
CA ASP A 76 8.01 1.52 -2.97
C ASP A 76 7.80 2.02 -4.40
N ILE A 77 6.55 2.10 -4.85
CA ILE A 77 6.19 2.73 -6.13
C ILE A 77 6.15 4.25 -5.95
N ALA A 78 7.22 4.91 -6.42
CA ALA A 78 7.28 6.37 -6.49
C ALA A 78 6.11 6.93 -7.31
N GLY A 79 5.46 7.98 -6.80
CA GLY A 79 4.28 8.60 -7.43
C GLY A 79 2.97 7.82 -7.24
N GLY A 80 3.02 6.58 -6.74
CA GLY A 80 1.85 5.78 -6.39
C GLY A 80 0.88 5.49 -7.55
N TYR A 81 -0.37 5.23 -7.20
CA TYR A 81 -1.45 4.94 -8.15
C TYR A 81 -1.73 6.09 -9.13
N ALA A 82 -1.51 7.34 -8.71
CA ALA A 82 -1.65 8.50 -9.59
C ALA A 82 -0.66 8.44 -10.77
N ALA A 83 0.62 8.13 -10.50
CA ALA A 83 1.60 7.96 -11.57
C ALA A 83 1.30 6.73 -12.43
N TRP A 84 0.91 5.61 -11.81
CA TRP A 84 0.53 4.37 -12.49
C TRP A 84 -0.54 4.60 -13.55
N THR A 85 -1.62 5.29 -13.17
CA THR A 85 -2.74 5.61 -14.08
C THR A 85 -2.37 6.66 -15.12
N GLN A 86 -1.56 7.65 -14.76
CA GLN A 86 -1.11 8.70 -15.70
C GLN A 86 -0.35 8.12 -16.90
N ILE A 87 0.46 7.08 -16.71
CA ILE A 87 1.20 6.42 -17.80
C ILE A 87 0.40 5.29 -18.48
N GLY A 88 -0.88 5.14 -18.14
CA GLY A 88 -1.79 4.19 -18.80
C GLY A 88 -1.53 2.72 -18.47
N LEU A 89 -0.93 2.42 -17.31
CA LEU A 89 -0.79 1.02 -16.88
C LEU A 89 -2.16 0.39 -16.56
N PRO A 90 -2.31 -0.93 -16.71
CA PRO A 90 -3.58 -1.63 -16.46
C PRO A 90 -4.13 -1.42 -15.05
N THR A 91 -5.46 -1.47 -14.91
CA THR A 91 -6.15 -1.36 -13.61
C THR A 91 -7.31 -2.36 -13.51
N GLU A 92 -7.64 -2.76 -12.28
CA GLU A 92 -8.79 -3.58 -11.89
C GLU A 92 -9.68 -2.79 -10.90
N LEU A 93 -10.94 -3.21 -10.72
CA LEU A 93 -11.92 -2.60 -9.82
C LEU A 93 -12.12 -3.43 -8.56
#